data_AF-A0AAU7BWJ3-F1
#
_entry.id   AF-A0AAU7BWJ3-F1
#
_cell.length_a   1.000
_cell.length_b   1.000
_cell.length_c   1.000
_cell.angle_alpha   90.00
_cell.angle_beta   90.00
_cell.angle_gamma   90.00
#
_symmetry.space_group_name_H-M   'P 1'
#
loop_
_entity.id
_entity.type
_entity.pdbx_description
1 polymer ?
#
loop_
_entity_poly.entity_id
_entity_poly.type
_entity_poly.pdbx_seq_one_letter_code
_entity_poly.pdbx_strand_id
1 'polypeptide(L)'
;MECISVFDMLKIGVGPSSSHTLGPWRAAERWINELKAANKFDKVEKISVDLYGSLSLTGKGHATDLAIILGLSGADPEVIPTETINLIIASVKNTNTLVFNDEKSLEFSSETNIIYNRKFLPFHANGMKFTAIIDGKKSSSTFYSIGGGFVVKEERKNSKKNKEIFKTFPYPITLGTELLKYCNDLNASISEVVLENEKSLRSDEDIDYEMSRIWNTMLECMYIGCHTEGSLPGGLNVRRRAFDMHHKLIGEYTYENPQEWLEAIRKTEVKFRQILKWVSCFALSVNEVNASLGRVVTAPTNGSAGVIPSVLMYYLVIENHEAEFKDIKQFLLVAGEIGSIFKKGATISAAMGGCQAEIGVSAAMAAGALCELLGGSPEQVLIAAEIAMEHHLGLTCDPIGGLVQIPCIERNSMGAIKAINAAELALETDPKNVKVPLDEVVNTMWETAKDMHTKYKETSEGGLAVRVSLSDC
;
A
#
# COMPACT_ATOMS: atom_id res chain seq x y z
N MET A 1 11.52 19.49 1.38
CA MET A 1 10.40 19.04 2.23
C MET A 1 9.32 18.58 1.27
N GLU A 2 8.81 17.37 1.45
CA GLU A 2 7.89 16.70 0.52
C GLU A 2 6.45 17.01 0.96
N CYS A 3 5.64 17.56 0.05
CA CYS A 3 4.21 17.72 0.26
C CYS A 3 3.54 16.39 -0.10
N ILE A 4 2.82 15.78 0.84
CA ILE A 4 2.23 14.45 0.68
C ILE A 4 0.75 14.58 1.00
N SER A 5 -0.08 14.32 0.00
CA SER A 5 -1.53 14.31 0.16
C SER A 5 -2.01 12.99 0.81
N VAL A 6 -3.21 12.96 1.38
CA VAL A 6 -3.84 11.71 1.84
C VAL A 6 -4.01 10.71 0.69
N PHE A 7 -4.33 11.21 -0.52
CA PHE A 7 -4.43 10.41 -1.75
C PHE A 7 -3.05 9.90 -2.23
N ASP A 8 -1.97 10.48 -1.72
CA ASP A 8 -0.63 9.98 -1.97
C ASP A 8 -0.30 8.71 -1.17
N MET A 9 -0.98 8.54 -0.02
CA MET A 9 -0.87 7.39 0.88
C MET A 9 -1.91 6.31 0.54
N LEU A 10 -3.10 6.71 0.10
CA LEU A 10 -4.24 5.87 -0.22
C LEU A 10 -4.47 5.82 -1.74
N LYS A 11 -3.80 4.91 -2.44
CA LYS A 11 -3.82 4.80 -3.90
C LYS A 11 -4.50 3.53 -4.35
N ILE A 12 -5.43 3.65 -5.29
CA ILE A 12 -5.99 2.50 -5.97
C ILE A 12 -4.93 1.93 -6.92
N GLY A 13 -4.78 0.61 -6.91
CA GLY A 13 -3.87 -0.10 -7.79
C GLY A 13 -4.13 -1.59 -7.79
N VAL A 14 -3.15 -2.35 -8.27
CA VAL A 14 -3.21 -3.81 -8.36
C VAL A 14 -2.13 -4.42 -7.47
N GLY A 15 -2.50 -5.51 -6.77
CA GLY A 15 -1.59 -6.33 -5.97
C GLY A 15 -0.52 -7.04 -6.80
N PRO A 16 0.44 -7.74 -6.18
CA PRO A 16 0.58 -7.94 -4.74
C PRO A 16 1.43 -6.90 -4.02
N SER A 17 2.22 -6.07 -4.72
CA SER A 17 3.22 -5.21 -4.08
C SER A 17 3.25 -3.78 -4.64
N SER A 18 3.25 -2.77 -3.76
CA SER A 18 3.40 -1.38 -4.23
C SER A 18 4.82 -1.10 -4.72
N SER A 19 5.83 -1.70 -4.09
CA SER A 19 7.24 -1.49 -4.44
C SER A 19 7.65 -2.28 -5.69
N HIS A 20 7.10 -3.48 -5.87
CA HIS A 20 7.54 -4.42 -6.92
C HIS A 20 6.51 -4.61 -8.04
N THR A 21 5.24 -4.28 -7.84
CA THR A 21 4.21 -4.32 -8.88
C THR A 21 3.87 -2.91 -9.35
N LEU A 22 3.28 -2.10 -8.47
CA LEU A 22 2.79 -0.76 -8.84
C LEU A 22 3.92 0.18 -9.26
N GLY A 23 5.04 0.18 -8.53
CA GLY A 23 6.22 0.99 -8.86
C GLY A 23 6.77 0.69 -10.26
N PRO A 24 7.16 -0.55 -10.59
CA PRO A 24 7.63 -0.90 -11.94
C PRO A 24 6.63 -0.63 -13.05
N TRP A 25 5.34 -0.83 -12.78
CA TRP A 25 4.27 -0.49 -13.73
C TRP A 25 4.25 1.02 -14.02
N ARG A 26 4.19 1.87 -12.98
CA ARG A 26 4.26 3.34 -13.12
C ARG A 26 5.59 3.81 -13.73
N ALA A 27 6.68 3.08 -13.51
CA ALA A 27 7.97 3.40 -14.13
C ALA A 27 7.95 3.15 -15.64
N ALA A 28 7.29 2.09 -16.10
CA ALA A 28 7.09 1.82 -17.52
C ALA A 28 6.23 2.91 -18.19
N GLU A 29 5.11 3.31 -17.57
CA GLU A 29 4.27 4.43 -18.06
C GLU A 29 5.07 5.73 -18.19
N ARG A 30 5.84 6.08 -17.15
CA ARG A 30 6.70 7.27 -17.18
C ARG A 30 7.76 7.19 -18.27
N TRP A 31 8.35 6.03 -18.47
CA TRP A 31 9.35 5.83 -19.52
C TRP A 31 8.77 5.95 -20.92
N ILE A 32 7.56 5.42 -21.16
CA ILE A 32 6.82 5.62 -22.41
C ILE A 32 6.58 7.11 -22.65
N ASN A 33 6.11 7.83 -21.62
CA ASN A 33 5.87 9.27 -21.71
C ASN A 33 7.16 10.06 -22.00
N GLU A 34 8.31 9.66 -21.43
CA GLU A 34 9.61 10.25 -21.77
C GLU A 34 9.98 10.04 -23.24
N LEU A 35 9.74 8.84 -23.78
CA LEU A 35 10.00 8.53 -25.18
C LEU A 35 9.08 9.34 -26.12
N LYS A 36 7.80 9.47 -25.78
CA LYS A 36 6.83 10.27 -26.53
C LYS A 36 7.18 11.75 -26.50
N ALA A 37 7.46 12.31 -25.33
CA ALA A 37 7.87 13.71 -25.18
C ALA A 37 9.17 14.04 -25.94
N ALA A 38 10.06 13.05 -26.08
CA ALA A 38 11.30 13.19 -26.85
C ALA A 38 11.15 12.91 -28.36
N ASN A 39 9.93 12.64 -28.87
CA ASN A 39 9.65 12.20 -30.25
C ASN A 39 10.49 10.99 -30.68
N LYS A 40 10.68 10.04 -29.75
CA LYS A 40 11.48 8.82 -29.93
C LYS A 40 10.67 7.54 -29.93
N PHE A 41 9.42 7.59 -29.47
CA PHE A 41 8.54 6.43 -29.31
C PHE A 41 8.39 5.61 -30.61
N ASP A 42 8.04 6.25 -31.72
CA ASP A 42 7.80 5.56 -33.00
C ASP A 42 9.03 4.84 -33.55
N LYS A 43 10.22 5.30 -33.15
CA LYS A 43 11.52 4.78 -33.58
C LYS A 43 12.06 3.65 -32.71
N VAL A 44 11.34 3.25 -31.66
CA VAL A 44 11.76 2.12 -30.81
C VAL A 44 11.69 0.82 -31.59
N GLU A 45 12.82 0.14 -31.72
CA GLU A 45 12.95 -1.14 -32.43
C GLU A 45 12.92 -2.34 -31.49
N LYS A 46 13.55 -2.21 -30.31
CA LYS A 46 13.67 -3.27 -29.29
C LYS A 46 13.65 -2.66 -27.90
N ILE A 47 13.14 -3.43 -26.94
CA ILE A 47 13.06 -3.06 -25.52
C ILE A 47 13.76 -4.12 -24.67
N SER A 48 14.50 -3.69 -23.66
CA SER A 48 14.95 -4.54 -22.56
C SER A 48 14.83 -3.81 -21.23
N VAL A 49 14.58 -4.55 -20.16
CA VAL A 49 14.43 -4.03 -18.79
C VAL A 49 15.36 -4.79 -17.86
N ASP A 50 16.24 -4.07 -17.18
CA ASP A 50 17.13 -4.61 -16.16
C ASP A 50 16.56 -4.31 -14.78
N LEU A 51 16.34 -5.34 -13.98
CA LEU A 51 15.94 -5.27 -12.57
C LEU A 51 17.17 -5.42 -11.68
N TYR A 52 17.26 -4.65 -10.59
CA TYR A 52 18.41 -4.61 -9.69
C TYR A 52 18.01 -4.79 -8.22
N GLY A 53 18.94 -5.33 -7.42
CA GLY A 53 18.81 -5.41 -5.96
C GLY A 53 17.60 -6.21 -5.50
N SER A 54 16.88 -5.69 -4.49
CA SER A 54 15.70 -6.36 -3.91
C SER A 54 14.62 -6.64 -4.97
N LEU A 55 14.42 -5.68 -5.90
CA LEU A 55 13.50 -5.82 -7.04
C LEU A 55 13.81 -7.04 -7.93
N SER A 56 15.09 -7.41 -8.03
CA SER A 56 15.52 -8.61 -8.75
C SER A 56 15.42 -9.89 -7.93
N LEU A 57 15.55 -9.82 -6.60
CA LEU A 57 15.60 -11.00 -5.74
C LEU A 57 14.20 -11.59 -5.50
N THR A 58 13.22 -10.72 -5.24
CA THR A 58 11.83 -11.12 -4.95
C THR A 58 10.88 -10.86 -6.12
N GLY A 59 11.37 -10.29 -7.23
CA GLY A 59 10.54 -9.78 -8.31
C GLY A 59 9.58 -10.80 -8.93
N LYS A 60 9.96 -12.09 -9.02
CA LYS A 60 9.04 -13.14 -9.50
C LYS A 60 7.88 -13.38 -8.54
N GLY A 61 8.15 -13.45 -7.22
CA GLY A 61 7.10 -13.62 -6.20
C GLY A 61 6.19 -12.40 -6.08
N HIS A 62 6.73 -11.20 -6.38
CA HIS A 62 5.96 -9.97 -6.41
C HIS A 62 5.38 -9.60 -7.79
N ALA A 63 5.47 -10.49 -8.78
CA ALA A 63 4.95 -10.26 -10.13
C ALA A 63 5.51 -9.00 -10.84
N THR A 64 6.77 -8.64 -10.57
CA THR A 64 7.44 -7.49 -11.19
C THR A 64 7.54 -7.60 -12.71
N ASP A 65 7.83 -8.80 -13.22
CA ASP A 65 7.87 -9.07 -14.66
C ASP A 65 6.49 -8.87 -15.31
N LEU A 66 5.43 -9.35 -14.66
CA LEU A 66 4.05 -9.16 -15.10
C LEU A 66 3.69 -7.67 -15.11
N ALA A 67 4.06 -6.93 -14.07
CA ALA A 67 3.84 -5.50 -13.97
C ALA A 67 4.56 -4.71 -15.07
N ILE A 68 5.80 -5.09 -15.40
CA ILE A 68 6.55 -4.49 -16.52
C ILE A 68 5.82 -4.75 -17.84
N ILE A 69 5.35 -5.98 -18.07
CA ILE A 69 4.60 -6.31 -19.30
C ILE A 69 3.35 -5.44 -19.39
N LEU A 70 2.55 -5.37 -18.32
CA LEU A 70 1.30 -4.61 -18.31
C LEU A 70 1.54 -3.11 -18.50
N GLY A 71 2.54 -2.54 -17.82
CA GLY A 71 2.91 -1.13 -17.98
C GLY A 71 3.49 -0.80 -19.35
N LEU A 72 4.30 -1.69 -19.93
CA LEU A 72 4.80 -1.53 -21.29
C LEU A 72 3.69 -1.70 -22.34
N SER A 73 2.64 -2.46 -22.06
CA SER A 73 1.45 -2.57 -22.90
C SER A 73 0.54 -1.33 -22.84
N GLY A 74 0.83 -0.34 -21.97
CA GLY A 74 0.04 0.87 -21.83
C GLY A 74 -1.21 0.74 -20.96
N ALA A 75 -1.37 -0.37 -20.23
CA ALA A 75 -2.44 -0.49 -19.25
C ALA A 75 -2.18 0.41 -18.04
N ASP A 76 -3.24 0.97 -17.45
CA ASP A 76 -3.13 1.75 -16.20
C ASP A 76 -3.56 0.87 -15.00
N PRO A 77 -2.70 0.71 -13.97
CA PRO A 77 -2.97 -0.15 -12.83
C PRO A 77 -4.17 0.30 -11.98
N GLU A 78 -4.59 1.56 -12.10
CA GLU A 78 -5.71 2.12 -11.35
C GLU A 78 -7.07 1.76 -11.97
N VAL A 79 -7.13 1.55 -13.30
CA VAL A 79 -8.41 1.36 -14.02
C VAL A 79 -8.50 0.07 -14.83
N ILE A 80 -7.39 -0.65 -15.05
CA ILE A 80 -7.39 -1.92 -15.80
C ILE A 80 -8.40 -2.94 -15.23
N PRO A 81 -9.32 -3.48 -16.04
CA PRO A 81 -10.18 -4.58 -15.59
C PRO A 81 -9.33 -5.80 -15.24
N THR A 82 -9.38 -6.24 -13.98
CA THR A 82 -8.42 -7.21 -13.43
C THR A 82 -8.48 -8.57 -14.11
N GLU A 83 -9.64 -8.94 -14.66
CA GLU A 83 -9.90 -10.14 -15.45
C GLU A 83 -9.10 -10.18 -16.77
N THR A 84 -8.71 -9.02 -17.31
CA THR A 84 -7.92 -8.91 -18.55
C THR A 84 -6.43 -9.10 -18.32
N ILE A 85 -5.95 -8.98 -17.08
CA ILE A 85 -4.52 -9.07 -16.73
C ILE A 85 -3.91 -10.38 -17.25
N ASN A 86 -4.58 -11.50 -16.97
CA ASN A 86 -4.10 -12.82 -17.40
C ASN A 86 -4.10 -12.97 -18.92
N LEU A 87 -5.05 -12.34 -19.62
CA LEU A 87 -5.12 -12.38 -21.09
C LEU A 87 -3.95 -11.64 -21.73
N ILE A 88 -3.63 -10.43 -21.24
CA ILE A 88 -2.51 -9.63 -21.73
C ILE A 88 -1.19 -10.38 -21.51
N ILE A 89 -0.98 -10.91 -20.31
CA ILE A 89 0.22 -11.67 -19.96
C ILE A 89 0.36 -12.92 -20.83
N ALA A 90 -0.72 -13.70 -20.99
CA ALA A 90 -0.71 -14.90 -21.80
C ALA A 90 -0.45 -14.60 -23.28
N SER A 91 -1.01 -13.51 -23.82
CA SER A 91 -0.76 -13.06 -25.19
C SER A 91 0.74 -12.83 -25.43
N VAL A 92 1.40 -12.03 -24.57
CA VAL A 92 2.83 -11.73 -24.72
C VAL A 92 3.69 -12.99 -24.58
N LYS A 93 3.40 -13.85 -23.60
CA LYS A 93 4.14 -15.10 -23.38
C LYS A 93 4.01 -16.08 -24.54
N ASN A 94 2.83 -16.20 -25.14
CA ASN A 94 2.58 -17.16 -26.22
C ASN A 94 3.11 -16.68 -27.58
N THR A 95 3.13 -15.37 -27.81
CA THR A 95 3.48 -14.79 -29.12
C THR A 95 4.89 -14.20 -29.17
N ASN A 96 5.56 -14.04 -28.03
CA ASN A 96 6.80 -13.26 -27.90
C ASN A 96 6.69 -11.87 -28.56
N THR A 97 5.49 -11.28 -28.50
CA THR A 97 5.18 -9.98 -29.07
C THR A 97 4.51 -9.11 -28.02
N LEU A 98 5.02 -7.90 -27.82
CA LEU A 98 4.43 -6.87 -26.98
C LEU A 98 3.74 -5.83 -27.87
N VAL A 99 2.47 -5.52 -27.58
CA VAL A 99 1.80 -4.35 -28.16
C VAL A 99 2.18 -3.13 -27.31
N PHE A 100 3.31 -2.52 -27.64
CA PHE A 100 3.92 -1.44 -26.89
C PHE A 100 3.02 -0.21 -26.88
N ASN A 101 2.62 0.21 -25.67
CA ASN A 101 1.63 1.24 -25.39
C ASN A 101 0.31 1.10 -26.18
N ASP A 102 -0.13 -0.13 -26.45
CA ASP A 102 -1.30 -0.43 -27.28
C ASP A 102 -1.25 0.17 -28.71
N GLU A 103 -0.05 0.53 -29.18
CA GLU A 103 0.14 1.27 -30.43
C GLU A 103 1.04 0.55 -31.43
N LYS A 104 2.08 -0.14 -30.95
CA LYS A 104 3.12 -0.72 -31.81
C LYS A 104 3.52 -2.13 -31.39
N SER A 105 3.43 -3.09 -32.30
CA SER A 105 3.95 -4.45 -32.06
C SER A 105 5.47 -4.50 -32.10
N LEU A 106 6.08 -5.03 -31.05
CA LEU A 106 7.52 -5.26 -30.92
C LEU A 106 7.80 -6.71 -30.54
N GLU A 107 8.88 -7.27 -31.07
CA GLU A 107 9.42 -8.55 -30.59
C GLU A 107 9.86 -8.38 -29.12
N PHE A 108 9.26 -9.16 -28.23
CA PHE A 108 9.51 -9.08 -26.79
C PHE A 108 9.20 -10.42 -26.14
N SER A 109 10.22 -11.05 -25.56
CA SER A 109 10.09 -12.22 -24.71
C SER A 109 10.43 -11.86 -23.27
N SER A 110 9.50 -12.12 -22.34
CA SER A 110 9.73 -11.84 -20.92
C SER A 110 10.94 -12.57 -20.35
N GLU A 111 11.32 -13.72 -20.93
CA GLU A 111 12.46 -14.53 -20.46
C GLU A 111 13.81 -13.91 -20.82
N THR A 112 13.92 -13.24 -21.97
CA THR A 112 15.18 -12.67 -22.47
C THR A 112 15.25 -11.16 -22.35
N ASN A 113 14.11 -10.47 -22.37
CA ASN A 113 14.04 -9.01 -22.35
C ASN A 113 13.89 -8.43 -20.94
N ILE A 114 13.51 -9.23 -19.93
CA ILE A 114 13.51 -8.82 -18.52
C ILE A 114 14.65 -9.54 -17.80
N ILE A 115 15.67 -8.77 -17.42
CA ILE A 115 16.95 -9.29 -16.91
C ILE A 115 17.04 -9.03 -15.41
N TYR A 116 17.27 -10.09 -14.65
CA TYR A 116 17.37 -10.07 -13.20
C TYR A 116 18.83 -9.95 -12.76
N ASN A 117 19.21 -8.81 -12.17
CA ASN A 117 20.55 -8.52 -11.68
C ASN A 117 20.60 -8.51 -10.14
N ARG A 118 21.40 -9.39 -9.56
CA ARG A 118 21.65 -9.42 -8.10
C ARG A 118 22.40 -8.18 -7.57
N LYS A 119 22.98 -7.36 -8.46
CA LYS A 119 23.71 -6.15 -8.07
C LYS A 119 22.73 -5.08 -7.58
N PHE A 120 23.07 -4.43 -6.47
CA PHE A 120 22.36 -3.26 -5.96
C PHE A 120 22.88 -1.97 -6.62
N LEU A 121 21.97 -1.07 -6.95
CA LEU A 121 22.31 0.29 -7.38
C LEU A 121 22.54 1.19 -6.14
N PRO A 122 23.38 2.24 -6.23
CA PRO A 122 23.77 3.02 -5.05
C PRO A 122 22.65 3.83 -4.39
N PHE A 123 21.65 4.28 -5.17
CA PHE A 123 20.64 5.23 -4.69
C PHE A 123 19.53 4.56 -3.84
N HIS A 124 19.02 3.41 -4.29
CA HIS A 124 17.94 2.69 -3.60
C HIS A 124 17.98 1.20 -3.94
N ALA A 125 17.50 0.34 -3.04
CA ALA A 125 17.53 -1.11 -3.17
C ALA A 125 16.69 -1.65 -4.34
N ASN A 126 15.62 -0.93 -4.71
CA ASN A 126 14.71 -1.29 -5.79
C ASN A 126 14.98 -0.44 -7.03
N GLY A 127 15.97 -0.85 -7.81
CA GLY A 127 16.38 -0.17 -9.04
C GLY A 127 15.90 -0.91 -10.28
N MET A 128 15.52 -0.17 -11.31
CA MET A 128 15.20 -0.71 -12.62
C MET A 128 15.70 0.19 -13.74
N LYS A 129 16.07 -0.37 -14.88
CA LYS A 129 16.55 0.38 -16.04
C LYS A 129 15.84 -0.11 -17.30
N PHE A 130 15.13 0.80 -17.95
CA PHE A 130 14.54 0.57 -19.26
C PHE A 130 15.54 0.97 -20.34
N THR A 131 15.72 0.12 -21.34
CA THR A 131 16.59 0.36 -22.49
C THR A 131 15.82 0.13 -23.78
N ALA A 132 15.91 1.08 -24.72
CA ALA A 132 15.42 0.94 -26.08
C ALA A 132 16.58 0.99 -27.09
N ILE A 133 16.43 0.25 -28.18
CA ILE A 133 17.19 0.46 -29.42
C ILE A 133 16.38 1.40 -30.32
N ILE A 134 16.97 2.52 -30.69
CA ILE A 134 16.35 3.58 -31.49
C ILE A 134 17.35 4.00 -32.58
N ASP A 135 16.98 3.86 -33.85
CA ASP A 135 17.87 4.12 -34.99
C ASP A 135 19.22 3.37 -34.83
N GLY A 136 19.16 2.10 -34.38
CA GLY A 136 20.34 1.28 -34.06
C GLY A 136 21.17 1.69 -32.83
N LYS A 137 20.77 2.72 -32.06
CA LYS A 137 21.49 3.21 -30.87
C LYS A 137 20.74 2.90 -29.58
N LYS A 138 21.50 2.61 -28.51
CA LYS A 138 20.95 2.40 -27.16
C LYS A 138 20.54 3.72 -26.51
N SER A 139 19.34 3.79 -25.98
CA SER A 139 18.85 4.84 -25.10
C SER A 139 18.28 4.20 -23.83
N SER A 140 18.58 4.75 -22.65
CA SER A 140 18.12 4.15 -21.39
C SER A 140 17.78 5.16 -20.32
N SER A 141 16.80 4.83 -19.48
CA SER A 141 16.41 5.58 -18.28
C SER A 141 16.38 4.64 -17.07
N THR A 142 16.98 5.09 -15.97
CA THR A 142 16.98 4.35 -14.69
C THR A 142 15.96 4.98 -13.74
N PHE A 143 15.14 4.13 -13.12
CA PHE A 143 14.11 4.49 -12.15
C PHE A 143 14.28 3.68 -10.87
N TYR A 144 13.74 4.21 -9.78
CA TYR A 144 13.76 3.57 -8.46
C TYR A 144 12.37 3.59 -7.86
N SER A 145 11.94 2.44 -7.33
CA SER A 145 10.67 2.29 -6.63
C SER A 145 10.88 2.42 -5.12
N ILE A 146 10.46 3.54 -4.54
CA ILE A 146 10.86 3.95 -3.18
C ILE A 146 9.81 3.65 -2.09
N GLY A 147 8.85 2.77 -2.38
CA GLY A 147 7.74 2.41 -1.47
C GLY A 147 6.43 3.11 -1.84
N GLY A 148 5.28 2.57 -1.41
CA GLY A 148 3.95 3.15 -1.65
C GLY A 148 3.56 3.39 -3.12
N GLY A 149 4.22 2.72 -4.08
CA GLY A 149 4.02 2.95 -5.52
C GLY A 149 4.72 4.20 -6.08
N PHE A 150 5.52 4.90 -5.26
CA PHE A 150 6.29 6.06 -5.70
C PHE A 150 7.51 5.63 -6.52
N VAL A 151 7.70 6.30 -7.66
CA VAL A 151 8.83 6.10 -8.55
C VAL A 151 9.61 7.41 -8.69
N VAL A 152 10.93 7.33 -8.69
CA VAL A 152 11.81 8.48 -8.90
C VAL A 152 12.95 8.13 -9.86
N LYS A 153 13.54 9.14 -10.50
CA LYS A 153 14.84 9.02 -11.17
C LYS A 153 15.90 9.65 -10.27
N GLU A 154 17.09 9.07 -10.29
CA GLU A 154 18.26 9.67 -9.65
C GLU A 154 18.68 10.91 -10.46
N GLU A 155 18.07 12.05 -10.15
CA GLU A 155 18.45 13.35 -10.70
C GLU A 155 18.95 14.26 -9.58
N ARG A 156 20.18 14.76 -9.71
CA ARG A 156 20.81 15.70 -8.75
C ARG A 156 20.07 17.05 -8.60
N LYS A 157 18.94 17.28 -9.30
CA LYS A 157 18.32 18.61 -9.46
C LYS A 157 16.79 18.70 -9.22
N ASN A 158 16.10 17.67 -8.73
CA ASN A 158 14.64 17.76 -8.47
C ASN A 158 14.25 18.34 -7.10
N SER A 159 15.21 18.74 -6.26
CA SER A 159 14.90 19.40 -4.99
C SER A 159 14.22 20.77 -5.14
N LYS A 160 14.19 21.36 -6.35
CA LYS A 160 13.58 22.68 -6.60
C LYS A 160 12.06 22.62 -6.86
N LYS A 161 11.54 21.64 -7.61
CA LYS A 161 10.09 21.55 -7.91
C LYS A 161 9.26 21.17 -6.68
N ASN A 162 9.72 20.17 -5.90
CA ASN A 162 9.03 19.81 -4.65
C ASN A 162 9.06 20.94 -3.60
N LYS A 163 10.04 21.85 -3.67
CA LYS A 163 10.11 23.04 -2.80
C LYS A 163 9.12 24.14 -3.18
N GLU A 164 8.63 24.20 -4.42
CA GLU A 164 7.58 25.16 -4.80
C GLU A 164 6.20 24.66 -4.36
N ILE A 165 5.94 23.35 -4.43
CA ILE A 165 4.73 22.72 -3.87
C ILE A 165 4.70 22.86 -2.34
N PHE A 166 5.86 22.91 -1.68
CA PHE A 166 5.94 23.16 -0.24
C PHE A 166 5.27 24.49 0.23
N LYS A 167 4.88 25.37 -0.70
CA LYS A 167 4.11 26.59 -0.40
C LYS A 167 2.59 26.46 -0.62
N THR A 168 2.04 25.28 -0.87
CA THR A 168 0.59 25.13 -1.15
C THR A 168 -0.25 24.81 0.10
N PHE A 169 0.26 24.01 1.04
CA PHE A 169 -0.50 23.69 2.24
C PHE A 169 -0.58 24.88 3.21
N PRO A 170 -1.79 25.29 3.65
CA PRO A 170 -1.97 26.32 4.68
C PRO A 170 -1.35 25.89 6.02
N TYR A 171 -1.38 24.59 6.33
CA TYR A 171 -0.87 24.01 7.58
C TYR A 171 0.14 22.91 7.28
N PRO A 172 1.38 23.24 6.86
CA PRO A 172 2.38 22.25 6.50
C PRO A 172 2.80 21.43 7.73
N ILE A 173 2.59 20.11 7.67
CA ILE A 173 2.88 19.16 8.74
C ILE A 173 4.06 18.28 8.34
N THR A 174 5.06 18.18 9.19
CA THR A 174 6.15 17.20 9.10
C THR A 174 6.20 16.30 10.32
N LEU A 175 5.90 16.86 11.49
CA LEU A 175 5.94 16.18 12.78
C LEU A 175 4.55 16.13 13.44
N GLY A 176 4.33 15.15 14.31
CA GLY A 176 3.14 15.06 15.13
C GLY A 176 3.00 16.27 16.05
N THR A 177 4.10 16.77 16.60
CA THR A 177 4.12 18.02 17.41
C THR A 177 3.66 19.26 16.62
N GLU A 178 3.95 19.34 15.32
CA GLU A 178 3.46 20.42 14.46
C GLU A 178 1.96 20.28 14.20
N LEU A 179 1.49 19.06 13.92
CA LEU A 179 0.06 18.77 13.76
C LEU A 179 -0.74 19.17 15.01
N LEU A 180 -0.29 18.77 16.20
CA LEU A 180 -0.94 19.16 17.46
C LEU A 180 -0.98 20.67 17.65
N LYS A 181 0.09 21.37 17.26
CA LYS A 181 0.12 22.82 17.36
C LYS A 181 -0.98 23.45 16.49
N TYR A 182 -1.14 23.01 15.24
CA TYR A 182 -2.21 23.53 14.37
C TYR A 182 -3.60 23.20 14.91
N CYS A 183 -3.83 21.98 15.41
CA CYS A 183 -5.11 21.60 16.02
C CYS A 183 -5.45 22.51 17.20
N ASN A 184 -4.48 22.81 18.07
CA ASN A 184 -4.64 23.69 19.21
C ASN A 184 -4.85 25.16 18.81
N ASP A 185 -4.05 25.67 17.87
CA ASP A 185 -4.14 27.06 17.40
C ASP A 185 -5.49 27.34 16.70
N LEU A 186 -6.06 26.34 16.03
CA LEU A 186 -7.33 26.43 15.29
C LEU A 186 -8.55 25.96 16.10
N ASN A 187 -8.33 25.32 17.26
CA ASN A 187 -9.37 24.59 18.00
C ASN A 187 -10.14 23.62 17.08
N ALA A 188 -9.39 22.79 16.35
CA ALA A 188 -9.89 21.89 15.31
C ALA A 188 -9.38 20.46 15.53
N SER A 189 -10.11 19.46 15.02
CA SER A 189 -9.66 18.07 14.97
C SER A 189 -8.52 17.89 13.95
N ILE A 190 -7.86 16.72 13.96
CA ILE A 190 -6.83 16.41 12.97
C ILE A 190 -7.46 16.33 11.58
N SER A 191 -8.62 15.66 11.44
CA SER A 191 -9.32 15.58 10.16
C SER A 191 -9.70 16.95 9.59
N GLU A 192 -10.09 17.92 10.43
CA GLU A 192 -10.39 19.29 9.99
C GLU A 192 -9.15 20.01 9.46
N VAL A 193 -8.02 19.94 10.18
CA VAL A 193 -6.74 20.53 9.73
C VAL A 193 -6.28 19.91 8.41
N VAL A 194 -6.39 18.58 8.29
CA VAL A 194 -5.98 17.84 7.08
C VAL A 194 -6.91 18.16 5.91
N LEU A 195 -8.21 18.31 6.15
CA LEU A 195 -9.16 18.71 5.12
C LEU A 195 -8.82 20.10 4.55
N GLU A 196 -8.47 21.07 5.39
CA GLU A 196 -8.03 22.39 4.92
C GLU A 196 -6.74 22.33 4.10
N ASN A 197 -5.83 21.42 4.42
CA ASN A 197 -4.67 21.15 3.57
C ASN A 197 -5.07 20.56 2.22
N GLU A 198 -5.98 19.59 2.18
CA GLU A 198 -6.44 18.97 0.94
C GLU A 198 -7.20 19.96 0.04
N LYS A 199 -8.02 20.85 0.62
CA LYS A 199 -8.73 21.93 -0.09
C LYS A 199 -7.80 22.91 -0.82
N SER A 200 -6.54 23.00 -0.39
CA SER A 200 -5.55 23.83 -1.10
C SER A 200 -5.09 23.22 -2.43
N LEU A 201 -5.35 21.93 -2.66
CA LEU A 201 -4.94 21.20 -3.88
C LEU A 201 -6.11 20.89 -4.82
N ARG A 202 -7.33 20.79 -4.29
CA ARG A 202 -8.51 20.26 -5.00
C ARG A 202 -9.81 20.73 -4.33
N SER A 203 -10.92 20.69 -5.05
CA SER A 203 -12.23 21.12 -4.53
C SER A 203 -12.78 20.14 -3.48
N ASP A 204 -13.74 20.58 -2.67
CA ASP A 204 -14.45 19.70 -1.74
C ASP A 204 -15.14 18.54 -2.46
N GLU A 205 -15.75 18.82 -3.62
CA GLU A 205 -16.41 17.81 -4.44
C GLU A 205 -15.44 16.75 -4.96
N ASP A 206 -14.24 17.17 -5.41
CA ASP A 206 -13.19 16.23 -5.84
C ASP A 206 -12.69 15.39 -4.67
N ILE A 207 -12.51 15.99 -3.48
CA ILE A 207 -12.08 15.26 -2.28
C ILE A 207 -13.12 14.19 -1.93
N ASP A 208 -14.40 14.54 -1.91
CA ASP A 208 -15.49 13.63 -1.57
C ASP A 208 -15.63 12.50 -2.59
N TYR A 209 -15.49 12.83 -3.88
CA TYR A 209 -15.48 11.84 -4.96
C TYR A 209 -14.31 10.85 -4.82
N GLU A 210 -13.10 11.34 -4.60
CA GLU A 210 -11.90 10.49 -4.47
C GLU A 210 -11.95 9.62 -3.19
N MET A 211 -12.40 10.18 -2.07
CA MET A 211 -12.59 9.43 -0.82
C MET A 211 -13.64 8.33 -0.97
N SER A 212 -14.75 8.64 -1.66
CA SER A 212 -15.77 7.66 -2.01
C SER A 212 -15.19 6.55 -2.89
N ARG A 213 -14.39 6.90 -3.90
CA ARG A 213 -13.77 5.91 -4.80
C ARG A 213 -12.82 4.99 -4.03
N ILE A 214 -12.02 5.53 -3.12
CA ILE A 214 -11.12 4.75 -2.25
C ILE A 214 -11.92 3.78 -1.38
N TRP A 215 -12.93 4.27 -0.67
CA TRP A 215 -13.73 3.42 0.20
C TRP A 215 -14.49 2.34 -0.58
N ASN A 216 -15.12 2.69 -1.70
CA ASN A 216 -15.82 1.72 -2.53
C ASN A 216 -14.87 0.62 -3.04
N THR A 217 -13.65 0.99 -3.43
CA THR A 217 -12.62 0.02 -3.84
C THR A 217 -12.21 -0.89 -2.66
N MET A 218 -12.05 -0.32 -1.45
CA MET A 218 -11.75 -1.10 -0.25
C MET A 218 -12.88 -2.09 0.10
N LEU A 219 -14.13 -1.63 0.04
CA LEU A 219 -15.32 -2.43 0.34
C LEU A 219 -15.51 -3.55 -0.69
N GLU A 220 -15.37 -3.23 -1.98
CA GLU A 220 -15.40 -4.21 -3.06
C GLU A 220 -14.27 -5.25 -2.93
N CYS A 221 -13.06 -4.82 -2.59
CA CYS A 221 -11.93 -5.71 -2.35
C CYS A 221 -12.23 -6.71 -1.21
N MET A 222 -12.76 -6.21 -0.07
CA MET A 222 -13.19 -7.07 1.03
C MET A 222 -14.28 -8.04 0.62
N TYR A 223 -15.28 -7.55 -0.14
CA TYR A 223 -16.38 -8.36 -0.66
C TYR A 223 -15.85 -9.48 -1.55
N ILE A 224 -15.05 -9.17 -2.57
CA ILE A 224 -14.47 -10.18 -3.47
C ILE A 224 -13.68 -11.22 -2.66
N GLY A 225 -12.84 -10.80 -1.71
CA GLY A 225 -12.04 -11.73 -0.92
C GLY A 225 -12.88 -12.66 -0.03
N CYS A 226 -13.99 -12.17 0.52
CA CYS A 226 -14.93 -12.98 1.31
C CYS A 226 -15.73 -13.97 0.44
N HIS A 227 -15.84 -13.73 -0.87
CA HIS A 227 -16.65 -14.55 -1.79
C HIS A 227 -15.81 -15.37 -2.78
N THR A 228 -14.48 -15.32 -2.69
CA THR A 228 -13.58 -16.08 -3.57
C THR A 228 -13.01 -17.28 -2.83
N GLU A 229 -13.39 -18.48 -3.24
CA GLU A 229 -12.77 -19.71 -2.79
C GLU A 229 -11.48 -20.05 -3.56
N GLY A 230 -10.77 -21.08 -3.11
CA GLY A 230 -9.62 -21.65 -3.81
C GLY A 230 -8.30 -21.44 -3.05
N SER A 231 -7.19 -21.60 -3.77
CA SER A 231 -5.84 -21.41 -3.25
C SER A 231 -5.15 -20.23 -3.93
N LEU A 232 -4.25 -19.57 -3.20
CA LEU A 232 -3.47 -18.45 -3.72
C LEU A 232 -2.43 -18.92 -4.75
N PRO A 233 -2.11 -18.08 -5.76
CA PRO A 233 -1.08 -18.39 -6.75
C PRO A 233 0.32 -18.35 -6.12
N GLY A 234 1.38 -18.68 -6.88
CA GLY A 234 2.76 -18.55 -6.40
C GLY A 234 3.38 -19.81 -5.79
N GLY A 235 2.63 -20.92 -5.71
CA GLY A 235 3.18 -22.25 -5.45
C GLY A 235 3.23 -22.68 -3.98
N LEU A 236 2.83 -21.82 -3.03
CA LEU A 236 2.71 -22.18 -1.61
C LEU A 236 1.39 -22.92 -1.26
N ASN A 237 0.49 -23.09 -2.23
CA ASN A 237 -0.81 -23.75 -2.06
C ASN A 237 -1.65 -23.23 -0.88
N VAL A 238 -1.47 -21.96 -0.50
CA VAL A 238 -2.17 -21.34 0.64
C VAL A 238 -3.66 -21.26 0.34
N ARG A 239 -4.49 -21.96 1.13
CA ARG A 239 -5.96 -21.90 1.05
C ARG A 239 -6.44 -20.50 1.45
N ARG A 240 -7.37 -19.94 0.65
CA ARG A 240 -8.13 -18.74 1.02
C ARG A 240 -9.02 -19.03 2.22
N ARG A 241 -8.74 -18.40 3.35
CA ARG A 241 -9.43 -18.59 4.63
C ARG A 241 -10.58 -17.60 4.82
N ALA A 242 -10.53 -16.44 4.17
CA ALA A 242 -11.57 -15.43 4.30
C ALA A 242 -12.95 -15.97 3.91
N PHE A 243 -13.03 -16.72 2.81
CA PHE A 243 -14.26 -17.40 2.36
C PHE A 243 -14.86 -18.31 3.45
N ASP A 244 -14.06 -19.23 3.99
CA ASP A 244 -14.53 -20.20 4.98
C ASP A 244 -14.91 -19.53 6.32
N MET A 245 -14.26 -18.40 6.65
CA MET A 245 -14.56 -17.60 7.85
C MET A 245 -15.85 -16.81 7.68
N HIS A 246 -15.98 -16.08 6.58
CA HIS A 246 -17.14 -15.25 6.27
C HIS A 246 -18.42 -16.09 6.22
N HIS A 247 -18.42 -17.24 5.55
CA HIS A 247 -19.61 -18.11 5.47
C HIS A 247 -20.10 -18.58 6.85
N LYS A 248 -19.21 -18.70 7.84
CA LYS A 248 -19.58 -19.05 9.23
C LYS A 248 -20.07 -17.86 10.05
N LEU A 249 -19.69 -16.64 9.66
CA LEU A 249 -19.99 -15.41 10.40
C LEU A 249 -21.26 -14.72 9.89
N ILE A 250 -21.46 -14.68 8.58
CA ILE A 250 -22.59 -13.97 7.96
C ILE A 250 -23.93 -14.68 8.15
N GLY A 251 -23.93 -16.01 8.37
CA GLY A 251 -25.15 -16.79 8.56
C GLY A 251 -25.98 -16.89 7.27
N GLU A 252 -27.30 -16.75 7.40
CA GLU A 252 -28.26 -16.92 6.28
C GLU A 252 -28.70 -15.58 5.65
N TYR A 253 -28.04 -14.47 5.98
CA TYR A 253 -28.36 -13.17 5.38
C TYR A 253 -27.98 -13.15 3.89
N THR A 254 -28.87 -12.62 3.07
CA THR A 254 -28.70 -12.47 1.62
C THR A 254 -28.41 -11.02 1.24
N TYR A 255 -27.62 -10.84 0.19
CA TYR A 255 -27.21 -9.56 -0.39
C TYR A 255 -26.65 -9.83 -1.80
N GLU A 256 -26.67 -8.82 -2.67
CA GLU A 256 -26.24 -8.97 -4.07
C GLU A 256 -25.01 -8.14 -4.42
N ASN A 257 -24.68 -7.14 -3.58
CA ASN A 257 -23.59 -6.21 -3.83
C ASN A 257 -22.83 -5.86 -2.53
N PRO A 258 -21.66 -5.20 -2.63
CA PRO A 258 -20.84 -4.89 -1.46
C PRO A 258 -21.53 -4.00 -0.41
N GLN A 259 -22.44 -3.11 -0.82
CA GLN A 259 -23.16 -2.22 0.09
C GLN A 259 -24.22 -2.99 0.90
N GLU A 260 -25.02 -3.81 0.22
CA GLU A 260 -25.98 -4.71 0.89
C GLU A 260 -25.27 -5.72 1.80
N TRP A 261 -24.06 -6.17 1.43
CA TRP A 261 -23.24 -7.03 2.28
C TRP A 261 -22.85 -6.36 3.60
N LEU A 262 -22.44 -5.07 3.54
CA LEU A 262 -22.18 -4.28 4.74
C LEU A 262 -23.42 -4.18 5.64
N GLU A 263 -24.58 -3.87 5.06
CA GLU A 263 -25.86 -3.79 5.78
C GLU A 263 -26.29 -5.13 6.37
N ALA A 264 -26.00 -6.24 5.69
CA ALA A 264 -26.24 -7.58 6.20
C ALA A 264 -25.36 -7.88 7.43
N ILE A 265 -24.09 -7.48 7.44
CA ILE A 265 -23.21 -7.67 8.59
C ILE A 265 -23.72 -6.92 9.82
N ARG A 266 -24.25 -5.70 9.67
CA ARG A 266 -24.86 -4.91 10.77
C ARG A 266 -26.03 -5.63 11.48
N LYS A 267 -26.66 -6.61 10.81
CA LYS A 267 -27.75 -7.41 11.38
C LYS A 267 -27.26 -8.65 12.13
N THR A 268 -25.97 -8.94 12.10
CA THR A 268 -25.39 -10.10 12.78
C THR A 268 -25.26 -9.84 14.28
N GLU A 269 -25.40 -10.89 15.10
CA GLU A 269 -25.06 -10.79 16.53
C GLU A 269 -23.53 -10.75 16.67
N VAL A 270 -23.00 -9.77 17.41
CA VAL A 270 -21.56 -9.59 17.59
C VAL A 270 -21.16 -9.79 19.05
N LYS A 271 -20.63 -10.97 19.36
CA LYS A 271 -19.93 -11.27 20.62
C LYS A 271 -18.45 -10.90 20.50
N PHE A 272 -17.75 -10.70 21.61
CA PHE A 272 -16.30 -10.38 21.60
C PHE A 272 -15.46 -11.32 20.71
N ARG A 273 -15.70 -12.64 20.78
CA ARG A 273 -15.01 -13.61 19.90
C ARG A 273 -15.34 -13.44 18.42
N GLN A 274 -16.52 -12.93 18.08
CA GLN A 274 -16.90 -12.63 16.70
C GLN A 274 -16.26 -11.33 16.21
N ILE A 275 -16.00 -10.34 17.08
CA ILE A 275 -15.23 -9.13 16.71
C ILE A 275 -13.86 -9.52 16.14
N LEU A 276 -13.09 -10.32 16.89
CA LEU A 276 -11.77 -10.78 16.45
C LEU A 276 -11.83 -11.56 15.13
N LYS A 277 -12.89 -12.37 14.94
CA LYS A 277 -13.09 -13.14 13.71
C LYS A 277 -13.48 -12.27 12.53
N TRP A 278 -14.37 -11.30 12.71
CA TRP A 278 -14.79 -10.36 11.66
C TRP A 278 -13.63 -9.49 11.20
N VAL A 279 -12.93 -8.84 12.13
CA VAL A 279 -11.75 -8.02 11.83
C VAL A 279 -10.68 -8.83 11.11
N SER A 280 -10.42 -10.07 11.56
CA SER A 280 -9.50 -10.96 10.87
C SER A 280 -10.00 -11.36 9.50
N CYS A 281 -11.29 -11.66 9.34
CA CYS A 281 -11.89 -12.01 8.05
C CYS A 281 -11.72 -10.90 7.02
N PHE A 282 -11.98 -9.64 7.41
CA PHE A 282 -11.79 -8.47 6.56
C PHE A 282 -10.33 -8.28 6.15
N ALA A 283 -9.39 -8.45 7.08
CA ALA A 283 -7.98 -8.27 6.79
C ALA A 283 -7.46 -9.37 5.85
N LEU A 284 -7.88 -10.61 6.12
CA LEU A 284 -7.54 -11.76 5.28
C LEU A 284 -8.12 -11.60 3.88
N SER A 285 -9.38 -11.16 3.74
CA SER A 285 -10.04 -11.05 2.43
C SER A 285 -9.30 -10.08 1.51
N VAL A 286 -8.93 -8.90 2.02
CA VAL A 286 -8.14 -7.91 1.25
C VAL A 286 -6.79 -8.47 0.85
N ASN A 287 -6.06 -9.09 1.78
CA ASN A 287 -4.71 -9.59 1.48
C ASN A 287 -4.70 -10.83 0.58
N GLU A 288 -5.76 -11.63 0.58
CA GLU A 288 -5.94 -12.74 -0.36
C GLU A 288 -6.28 -12.25 -1.77
N VAL A 289 -7.05 -11.17 -1.92
CA VAL A 289 -7.25 -10.46 -3.19
C VAL A 289 -5.94 -9.85 -3.67
N ASN A 290 -5.21 -9.16 -2.78
CA ASN A 290 -3.91 -8.58 -3.07
C ASN A 290 -2.93 -9.63 -3.63
N ALA A 291 -2.79 -10.76 -2.95
CA ALA A 291 -1.88 -11.84 -3.32
C ALA A 291 -2.18 -12.47 -4.70
N SER A 292 -3.33 -12.15 -5.30
CA SER A 292 -3.81 -12.74 -6.56
C SER A 292 -3.98 -11.72 -7.69
N LEU A 293 -3.20 -10.63 -7.68
CA LEU A 293 -3.26 -9.55 -8.69
C LEU A 293 -4.63 -8.86 -8.75
N GLY A 294 -5.37 -8.84 -7.64
CA GLY A 294 -6.64 -8.12 -7.55
C GLY A 294 -6.44 -6.62 -7.34
N ARG A 295 -7.53 -5.86 -7.52
CA ARG A 295 -7.59 -4.41 -7.23
C ARG A 295 -7.59 -4.20 -5.72
N VAL A 296 -6.71 -3.32 -5.24
CA VAL A 296 -6.53 -2.98 -3.82
C VAL A 296 -6.25 -1.49 -3.67
N VAL A 297 -6.40 -0.97 -2.45
CA VAL A 297 -5.94 0.37 -2.09
C VAL A 297 -4.69 0.26 -1.21
N THR A 298 -3.64 1.01 -1.52
CA THR A 298 -2.45 1.08 -0.68
C THR A 298 -2.80 1.66 0.68
N ALA A 299 -2.27 1.08 1.76
CA ALA A 299 -2.47 1.63 3.10
C ALA A 299 -1.32 1.25 4.05
N PRO A 300 -0.16 1.92 4.03
CA PRO A 300 0.35 2.77 2.96
C PRO A 300 0.95 1.95 1.79
N THR A 301 1.00 0.62 1.89
CA THR A 301 1.43 -0.29 0.82
C THR A 301 0.40 -1.40 0.60
N ASN A 302 0.54 -2.13 -0.50
CA ASN A 302 -0.28 -3.29 -0.85
C ASN A 302 -0.12 -4.42 0.17
N GLY A 303 1.09 -4.60 0.71
CA GLY A 303 1.38 -5.63 1.70
C GLY A 303 0.63 -5.43 3.01
N SER A 304 0.30 -4.17 3.34
CA SER A 304 -0.46 -3.76 4.52
C SER A 304 -1.88 -3.27 4.21
N ALA A 305 -2.39 -3.55 3.01
CA ALA A 305 -3.66 -3.00 2.51
C ALA A 305 -4.89 -3.42 3.32
N GLY A 306 -4.82 -4.52 4.09
CA GLY A 306 -5.96 -5.05 4.83
C GLY A 306 -6.27 -4.32 6.14
N VAL A 307 -5.31 -3.62 6.74
CA VAL A 307 -5.48 -3.05 8.09
C VAL A 307 -6.52 -1.93 8.12
N ILE A 308 -6.31 -0.88 7.32
CA ILE A 308 -7.21 0.28 7.23
C ILE A 308 -8.68 -0.09 6.93
N PRO A 309 -8.99 -0.84 5.86
CA PRO A 309 -10.37 -1.20 5.57
C PRO A 309 -10.99 -2.10 6.64
N SER A 310 -10.21 -2.96 7.31
CA SER A 310 -10.74 -3.81 8.38
C SER A 310 -11.14 -3.03 9.63
N VAL A 311 -10.34 -2.03 10.01
CA VAL A 311 -10.62 -1.19 11.18
C VAL A 311 -11.77 -0.24 10.88
N LEU A 312 -11.84 0.30 9.66
CA LEU A 312 -12.99 1.10 9.24
C LEU A 312 -14.27 0.24 9.17
N MET A 313 -14.21 -0.97 8.60
CA MET A 313 -15.35 -1.89 8.58
C MET A 313 -15.81 -2.26 9.99
N TYR A 314 -14.88 -2.48 10.93
CA TYR A 314 -15.19 -2.66 12.36
C TYR A 314 -16.02 -1.50 12.90
N TYR A 315 -15.58 -0.26 12.68
CA TYR A 315 -16.32 0.91 13.12
C TYR A 315 -17.74 0.94 12.52
N LEU A 316 -17.86 0.71 11.21
CA LEU A 316 -19.14 0.82 10.49
C LEU A 316 -20.16 -0.27 10.83
N VAL A 317 -19.72 -1.48 11.18
CA VAL A 317 -20.62 -2.64 11.32
C VAL A 317 -20.67 -3.26 12.72
N ILE A 318 -19.87 -2.76 13.64
CA ILE A 318 -19.84 -3.24 15.04
C ILE A 318 -20.05 -2.06 15.99
N GLU A 319 -19.30 -0.97 15.81
CA GLU A 319 -19.28 0.11 16.79
C GLU A 319 -20.38 1.15 16.56
N ASN A 320 -20.53 1.63 15.32
CA ASN A 320 -21.50 2.64 14.96
C ASN A 320 -22.26 2.26 13.67
N HIS A 321 -23.44 1.65 13.85
CA HIS A 321 -24.30 1.26 12.74
C HIS A 321 -24.95 2.45 12.01
N GLU A 322 -24.93 3.64 12.61
CA GLU A 322 -25.44 4.89 12.02
C GLU A 322 -24.34 5.70 11.33
N ALA A 323 -23.11 5.18 11.26
CA ALA A 323 -22.01 5.85 10.59
C ALA A 323 -22.30 6.05 9.09
N GLU A 324 -21.95 7.24 8.60
CA GLU A 324 -22.19 7.74 7.26
C GLU A 324 -20.87 8.07 6.53
N PHE A 325 -20.97 8.65 5.33
CA PHE A 325 -19.80 9.04 4.54
C PHE A 325 -18.88 10.03 5.26
N LYS A 326 -19.40 10.92 6.12
CA LYS A 326 -18.60 11.87 6.89
C LYS A 326 -17.59 11.15 7.81
N ASP A 327 -17.98 10.02 8.40
CA ASP A 327 -17.15 9.24 9.31
C ASP A 327 -16.05 8.50 8.51
N ILE A 328 -16.40 8.00 7.33
CA ILE A 328 -15.44 7.41 6.39
C ILE A 328 -14.41 8.45 5.94
N LYS A 329 -14.85 9.65 5.54
CA LYS A 329 -13.98 10.76 5.14
C LYS A 329 -13.05 11.16 6.28
N GLN A 330 -13.60 11.33 7.49
CA GLN A 330 -12.83 11.66 8.70
C GLN A 330 -11.74 10.62 8.95
N PHE A 331 -12.09 9.33 8.95
CA PHE A 331 -11.13 8.24 9.16
C PHE A 331 -9.98 8.26 8.14
N LEU A 332 -10.31 8.37 6.86
CA LEU A 332 -9.31 8.34 5.78
C LEU A 332 -8.40 9.56 5.78
N LEU A 333 -8.91 10.75 6.17
CA LEU A 333 -8.09 11.96 6.34
C LEU A 333 -7.03 11.77 7.44
N VAL A 334 -7.45 11.32 8.63
CA VAL A 334 -6.53 11.10 9.77
C VAL A 334 -5.51 10.01 9.44
N ALA A 335 -5.98 8.88 8.88
CA ALA A 335 -5.11 7.79 8.48
C ALA A 335 -4.06 8.25 7.46
N GLY A 336 -4.48 9.01 6.45
CA GLY A 336 -3.59 9.57 5.43
C GLY A 336 -2.49 10.46 6.02
N GLU A 337 -2.83 11.37 6.94
CA GLU A 337 -1.86 12.27 7.54
C GLU A 337 -0.86 11.53 8.45
N ILE A 338 -1.32 10.60 9.29
CA ILE A 338 -0.42 9.79 10.13
C ILE A 338 0.59 9.04 9.25
N GLY A 339 0.13 8.43 8.16
CA GLY A 339 1.00 7.74 7.21
C GLY A 339 2.02 8.69 6.56
N SER A 340 1.61 9.93 6.30
CA SER A 340 2.46 11.01 5.78
C SER A 340 3.59 11.37 6.76
N ILE A 341 3.30 11.47 8.06
CA ILE A 341 4.31 11.72 9.11
C ILE A 341 5.38 10.62 9.10
N PHE A 342 4.99 9.35 9.10
CA PHE A 342 5.95 8.23 9.03
C PHE A 342 6.77 8.23 7.72
N LYS A 343 6.15 8.55 6.58
CA LYS A 343 6.86 8.65 5.30
C LYS A 343 7.90 9.78 5.31
N LYS A 344 7.57 10.95 5.88
CA LYS A 344 8.46 12.13 5.94
C LYS A 344 9.60 11.94 6.96
N GLY A 345 9.29 11.37 8.12
CA GLY A 345 10.25 11.20 9.21
C GLY A 345 11.15 9.96 9.08
N ALA A 346 10.69 8.92 8.38
CA ALA A 346 11.38 7.65 8.27
C ALA A 346 11.25 7.02 6.87
N THR A 347 10.45 5.97 6.71
CA THR A 347 10.21 5.30 5.43
C THR A 347 8.92 4.49 5.49
N ILE A 348 8.31 4.28 4.33
CA ILE A 348 7.21 3.31 4.11
C ILE A 348 7.63 2.16 3.17
N SER A 349 8.94 1.99 2.96
CA SER A 349 9.49 0.94 2.10
C SER A 349 9.97 -0.24 2.95
N ALA A 350 9.42 -1.44 2.73
CA ALA A 350 9.92 -2.64 3.39
C ALA A 350 11.36 -2.99 3.02
N ALA A 351 11.78 -2.73 1.78
CA ALA A 351 13.18 -2.87 1.35
C ALA A 351 14.15 -2.00 2.16
N MET A 352 13.66 -0.90 2.77
CA MET A 352 14.46 -0.02 3.61
C MET A 352 14.25 -0.26 5.11
N GLY A 353 13.00 -0.42 5.54
CA GLY A 353 12.62 -0.39 6.94
C GLY A 353 12.05 -1.69 7.51
N GLY A 354 11.95 -2.76 6.73
CA GLY A 354 11.24 -3.97 7.15
C GLY A 354 9.73 -3.78 7.24
N CYS A 355 9.03 -4.74 7.83
CA CYS A 355 7.56 -4.74 7.83
C CYS A 355 6.97 -3.78 8.88
N GLN A 356 7.78 -3.29 9.82
CA GLN A 356 7.40 -2.15 10.67
C GLN A 356 7.03 -0.92 9.83
N ALA A 357 7.71 -0.69 8.69
CA ALA A 357 7.46 0.43 7.79
C ALA A 357 6.18 0.27 6.93
N GLU A 358 5.55 -0.91 6.96
CA GLU A 358 4.32 -1.19 6.22
C GLU A 358 3.17 -1.49 7.17
N ILE A 359 3.20 -2.64 7.84
CA ILE A 359 2.16 -3.09 8.77
C ILE A 359 2.13 -2.22 10.02
N GLY A 360 3.30 -1.86 10.56
CA GLY A 360 3.36 -0.97 11.72
C GLY A 360 2.79 0.41 11.42
N VAL A 361 3.17 0.99 10.27
CA VAL A 361 2.65 2.29 9.83
C VAL A 361 1.14 2.21 9.59
N SER A 362 0.67 1.16 8.90
CA SER A 362 -0.77 0.97 8.66
C SER A 362 -1.58 0.79 9.95
N ALA A 363 -1.04 0.06 10.94
CA ALA A 363 -1.66 -0.06 12.26
C ALA A 363 -1.71 1.29 12.98
N ALA A 364 -0.65 2.09 12.92
CA ALA A 364 -0.63 3.43 13.48
C ALA A 364 -1.63 4.38 12.80
N MET A 365 -1.71 4.34 11.47
CA MET A 365 -2.71 5.08 10.69
C MET A 365 -4.13 4.71 11.14
N ALA A 366 -4.44 3.42 11.24
CA ALA A 366 -5.76 2.94 11.62
C ALA A 366 -6.11 3.24 13.07
N ALA A 367 -5.15 3.14 13.99
CA ALA A 367 -5.34 3.40 15.42
C ALA A 367 -5.69 4.87 15.68
N GLY A 368 -4.92 5.79 15.10
CA GLY A 368 -5.20 7.22 15.24
C GLY A 368 -6.53 7.62 14.59
N ALA A 369 -6.83 7.09 13.40
CA ALA A 369 -8.09 7.36 12.72
C ALA A 369 -9.31 6.84 13.50
N LEU A 370 -9.23 5.63 14.06
CA LEU A 370 -10.29 5.10 14.91
C LEU A 370 -10.43 5.91 16.20
N CYS A 371 -9.32 6.29 16.83
CA CYS A 371 -9.33 7.09 18.06
C CYS A 371 -10.07 8.42 17.87
N GLU A 372 -9.88 9.10 16.73
CA GLU A 372 -10.63 10.34 16.45
C GLU A 372 -12.13 10.07 16.28
N LEU A 373 -12.52 9.00 15.56
CA LEU A 373 -13.93 8.61 15.39
C LEU A 373 -14.63 8.24 16.70
N LEU A 374 -13.87 7.72 17.68
CA LEU A 374 -14.37 7.40 19.01
C LEU A 374 -14.41 8.62 19.95
N GLY A 375 -14.05 9.81 19.45
CA GLY A 375 -14.11 11.07 20.19
C GLY A 375 -12.83 11.42 20.96
N GLY A 376 -11.70 10.79 20.64
CA GLY A 376 -10.40 11.11 21.22
C GLY A 376 -9.90 12.50 20.83
N SER A 377 -9.15 13.15 21.73
CA SER A 377 -8.49 14.43 21.43
C SER A 377 -7.35 14.26 20.40
N PRO A 378 -6.90 15.34 19.72
CA PRO A 378 -5.73 15.27 18.83
C PRO A 378 -4.50 14.62 19.48
N GLU A 379 -4.26 14.88 20.77
CA GLU A 379 -3.19 14.23 21.52
C GLU A 379 -3.43 12.71 21.65
N GLN A 380 -4.65 12.28 21.96
CA GLN A 380 -5.01 10.86 22.05
C GLN A 380 -4.88 10.15 20.70
N VAL A 381 -5.20 10.83 19.60
CA VAL A 381 -4.97 10.30 18.25
C VAL A 381 -3.49 9.99 18.02
N LEU A 382 -2.59 10.90 18.40
CA LEU A 382 -1.15 10.63 18.28
C LEU A 382 -0.66 9.55 19.24
N ILE A 383 -1.25 9.43 20.43
CA ILE A 383 -0.96 8.35 21.39
C ILE A 383 -1.40 7.00 20.81
N ALA A 384 -2.58 6.90 20.19
CA ALA A 384 -3.05 5.68 19.56
C ALA A 384 -2.09 5.22 18.43
N ALA A 385 -1.65 6.17 17.59
CA ALA A 385 -0.67 5.91 16.55
C ALA A 385 0.69 5.45 17.12
N GLU A 386 1.12 6.06 18.22
CA GLU A 386 2.35 5.74 18.94
C GLU A 386 2.33 4.31 19.48
N ILE A 387 1.33 3.96 20.30
CA ILE A 387 1.15 2.62 20.87
C ILE A 387 1.12 1.55 19.77
N ALA A 388 0.36 1.81 18.70
CA ALA A 388 0.26 0.87 17.59
C ALA A 388 1.62 0.64 16.90
N MET A 389 2.43 1.68 16.71
CA MET A 389 3.76 1.54 16.12
C MET A 389 4.75 0.89 17.09
N GLU A 390 4.72 1.19 18.39
CA GLU A 390 5.58 0.57 19.41
C GLU A 390 5.51 -0.96 19.33
N HIS A 391 4.30 -1.50 19.20
CA HIS A 391 4.03 -2.93 19.05
C HIS A 391 4.46 -3.55 17.70
N HIS A 392 5.10 -2.78 16.83
CA HIS A 392 5.65 -3.23 15.54
C HIS A 392 7.11 -2.87 15.33
N LEU A 393 7.75 -2.10 16.22
CA LEU A 393 9.18 -1.77 16.11
C LEU A 393 10.04 -3.05 16.01
N GLY A 394 10.98 -3.05 15.06
CA GLY A 394 11.87 -4.18 14.77
C GLY A 394 11.26 -5.29 13.91
N LEU A 395 10.01 -5.16 13.45
CA LEU A 395 9.38 -6.19 12.62
C LEU A 395 10.05 -6.28 11.23
N THR A 396 10.69 -7.42 10.96
CA THR A 396 11.41 -7.72 9.72
C THR A 396 10.45 -8.04 8.55
N CYS A 397 10.89 -7.88 7.30
CA CYS A 397 10.09 -8.21 6.11
C CYS A 397 10.75 -9.33 5.31
N ASP A 398 10.35 -10.57 5.56
CA ASP A 398 11.05 -11.73 5.00
C ASP A 398 10.07 -12.83 4.57
N PRO A 399 9.25 -12.55 3.54
CA PRO A 399 8.18 -13.45 3.11
C PRO A 399 8.73 -14.72 2.45
N ILE A 400 8.02 -15.82 2.66
CA ILE A 400 8.34 -17.12 2.06
C ILE A 400 8.23 -17.02 0.53
N GLY A 401 9.27 -17.43 -0.18
CA GLY A 401 9.32 -17.38 -1.65
C GLY A 401 9.26 -15.97 -2.27
N GLY A 402 9.41 -14.91 -1.45
CA GLY A 402 9.20 -13.54 -1.92
C GLY A 402 7.74 -13.23 -2.25
N LEU A 403 6.79 -13.97 -1.66
CA LEU A 403 5.36 -13.83 -1.93
C LEU A 403 4.68 -13.01 -0.84
N VAL A 404 3.77 -12.11 -1.21
CA VAL A 404 2.97 -11.33 -0.24
C VAL A 404 1.83 -12.17 0.32
N GLN A 405 2.19 -13.28 0.98
CA GLN A 405 1.27 -14.27 1.54
C GLN A 405 1.63 -14.57 3.00
N ILE A 406 2.71 -15.32 3.24
CA ILE A 406 3.15 -15.69 4.59
C ILE A 406 4.45 -14.94 4.92
N PRO A 407 4.51 -14.20 6.05
CA PRO A 407 3.49 -13.97 7.09
C PRO A 407 2.60 -12.73 6.84
N CYS A 408 2.56 -12.20 5.62
CA CYS A 408 1.91 -10.92 5.29
C CYS A 408 0.40 -10.90 5.61
N ILE A 409 -0.31 -11.98 5.29
CA ILE A 409 -1.76 -12.08 5.49
C ILE A 409 -2.10 -12.03 6.98
N GLU A 410 -1.45 -12.84 7.82
CA GLU A 410 -1.69 -12.83 9.27
C GLU A 410 -1.28 -11.51 9.91
N ARG A 411 -0.22 -10.87 9.41
CA ARG A 411 0.23 -9.57 9.92
C ARG A 411 -0.81 -8.46 9.73
N ASN A 412 -1.65 -8.52 8.69
CA ASN A 412 -2.74 -7.54 8.53
C ASN A 412 -3.84 -7.74 9.57
N SER A 413 -4.25 -9.00 9.81
CA SER A 413 -5.22 -9.32 10.87
C SER A 413 -4.70 -8.89 12.25
N MET A 414 -3.45 -9.23 12.57
CA MET A 414 -2.81 -8.82 13.82
C MET A 414 -2.64 -7.30 13.93
N GLY A 415 -2.30 -6.63 12.83
CA GLY A 415 -2.17 -5.18 12.76
C GLY A 415 -3.49 -4.47 13.03
N ALA A 416 -4.59 -4.92 12.42
CA ALA A 416 -5.92 -4.37 12.65
C ALA A 416 -6.39 -4.54 14.10
N ILE A 417 -6.19 -5.72 14.70
CA ILE A 417 -6.54 -5.97 16.11
C ILE A 417 -5.74 -5.07 17.06
N LYS A 418 -4.43 -4.93 16.81
CA LYS A 418 -3.57 -4.03 17.60
C LYS A 418 -3.98 -2.57 17.45
N ALA A 419 -4.39 -2.15 16.25
CA ALA A 419 -4.84 -0.79 15.99
C ALA A 419 -6.12 -0.45 16.78
N ILE A 420 -7.10 -1.36 16.77
CA ILE A 420 -8.33 -1.21 17.57
C ILE A 420 -7.98 -1.09 19.06
N ASN A 421 -7.17 -2.02 19.57
CA ASN A 421 -6.79 -1.99 20.99
C ASN A 421 -5.94 -0.77 21.37
N ALA A 422 -5.10 -0.26 20.46
CA ALA A 422 -4.31 0.94 20.68
C ALA A 422 -5.19 2.20 20.77
N ALA A 423 -6.25 2.28 19.97
CA ALA A 423 -7.24 3.36 20.07
C ALA A 423 -7.95 3.34 21.45
N GLU A 424 -8.39 2.17 21.91
CA GLU A 424 -9.01 1.99 23.23
C GLU A 424 -8.08 2.44 24.37
N LEU A 425 -6.81 2.00 24.33
CA LEU A 425 -5.82 2.41 25.34
C LEU A 425 -5.56 3.92 25.33
N ALA A 426 -5.55 4.55 24.16
CA ALA A 426 -5.33 5.98 24.04
C ALA A 426 -6.50 6.82 24.59
N LEU A 427 -7.74 6.36 24.40
CA LEU A 427 -8.94 7.02 24.95
C LEU A 427 -8.92 7.07 26.49
N GLU A 428 -8.35 6.04 27.12
CA GLU A 428 -8.18 5.95 28.59
C GLU A 428 -6.89 6.63 29.09
N THR A 429 -6.10 7.23 28.20
CA THR A 429 -4.81 7.85 28.53
C THR A 429 -4.94 9.37 28.65
N ASP A 430 -4.56 9.93 29.80
CA ASP A 430 -4.32 11.37 29.94
C ASP A 430 -3.02 11.75 29.21
N PRO A 431 -3.09 12.62 28.17
CA PRO A 431 -1.92 13.03 27.39
C PRO A 431 -0.75 13.59 28.22
N LYS A 432 -1.02 14.15 29.41
CA LYS A 432 0.03 14.68 30.30
C LYS A 432 0.94 13.61 30.88
N ASN A 433 0.49 12.36 30.92
CA ASN A 433 1.24 11.24 31.51
C ASN A 433 2.11 10.49 30.50
N VAL A 434 1.92 10.75 29.20
CA VAL A 434 2.67 10.11 28.12
C VAL A 434 4.17 10.40 28.26
N LYS A 435 4.98 9.36 28.07
CA LYS A 435 6.45 9.44 28.17
C LYS A 435 7.14 9.35 26.83
N VAL A 436 6.49 8.71 25.86
CA VAL A 436 7.02 8.48 24.53
C VAL A 436 6.11 9.20 23.54
N PRO A 437 6.53 10.33 22.96
CA PRO A 437 5.75 11.01 21.93
C PRO A 437 5.92 10.31 20.57
N LEU A 438 4.92 10.44 19.69
CA LEU A 438 4.92 9.84 18.36
C LEU A 438 6.20 10.14 17.56
N ASP A 439 6.70 11.39 17.62
CA ASP A 439 7.89 11.82 16.89
C ASP A 439 9.14 11.00 17.28
N GLU A 440 9.27 10.60 18.55
CA GLU A 440 10.37 9.75 19.01
C GLU A 440 10.20 8.30 18.52
N VAL A 441 8.97 7.81 18.40
CA VAL A 441 8.69 6.48 17.81
C VAL A 441 8.99 6.45 16.32
N VAL A 442 8.65 7.53 15.58
CA VAL A 442 9.02 7.68 14.16
C VAL A 442 10.55 7.65 14.00
N ASN A 443 11.27 8.40 14.83
CA ASN A 443 12.74 8.40 14.83
C ASN A 443 13.30 7.01 15.18
N THR A 444 12.74 6.35 16.19
CA THR A 444 13.16 5.00 16.62
C THR A 444 12.93 3.98 15.51
N MET A 445 11.81 4.06 14.79
CA MET A 445 11.56 3.22 13.62
C MET A 445 12.65 3.40 12.56
N TRP A 446 13.09 4.63 12.32
CA TRP A 446 14.14 4.94 11.34
C TRP A 446 15.52 4.41 11.76
N GLU A 447 15.92 4.61 13.01
CA GLU A 447 17.19 4.06 13.50
C GLU A 447 17.16 2.53 13.48
N THR A 448 16.06 1.92 13.92
CA THR A 448 15.88 0.46 13.84
C THR A 448 15.96 -0.04 12.40
N ALA A 449 15.42 0.71 11.44
CA ALA A 449 15.51 0.40 10.01
C ALA A 449 16.95 0.43 9.48
N LYS A 450 17.78 1.38 9.95
CA LYS A 450 19.21 1.45 9.59
C LYS A 450 19.99 0.28 10.16
N ASP A 451 19.69 -0.08 11.40
CA ASP A 451 20.37 -1.17 12.12
C ASP A 451 19.92 -2.56 11.66
N MET A 452 18.74 -2.67 11.06
CA MET A 452 18.21 -3.92 10.53
C MET A 452 19.13 -4.47 9.43
N HIS A 453 19.67 -5.66 9.66
CA HIS A 453 20.51 -6.35 8.69
C HIS A 453 19.76 -6.57 7.37
N THR A 454 20.43 -6.34 6.24
CA THR A 454 19.84 -6.39 4.87
C THR A 454 19.05 -7.66 4.58
N LYS A 455 19.56 -8.85 4.94
CA LYS A 455 18.88 -10.14 4.80
C LYS A 455 17.52 -10.28 5.51
N TYR A 456 17.20 -9.40 6.45
CA TYR A 456 15.92 -9.39 7.17
C TYR A 456 14.97 -8.26 6.69
N LYS A 457 15.38 -7.53 5.65
CA LYS A 457 14.52 -6.65 4.85
C LYS A 457 13.94 -7.45 3.68
N GLU A 458 13.30 -6.78 2.73
CA GLU A 458 12.59 -7.36 1.58
C GLU A 458 13.53 -8.04 0.54
N THR A 459 14.32 -9.04 0.95
CA THR A 459 15.21 -9.81 0.06
C THR A 459 14.88 -11.30 0.00
N SER A 460 14.10 -11.82 0.96
CA SER A 460 13.80 -13.26 1.12
C SER A 460 15.05 -14.13 1.32
N GLU A 461 16.11 -13.55 1.90
CA GLU A 461 17.40 -14.23 2.13
C GLU A 461 17.64 -14.56 3.62
N GLY A 462 16.64 -14.41 4.49
CA GLY A 462 16.75 -14.68 5.93
C GLY A 462 15.52 -15.39 6.52
N GLY A 463 15.37 -15.22 7.84
CA GLY A 463 14.08 -15.38 8.54
C GLY A 463 13.32 -16.67 8.23
N LEU A 464 12.00 -16.54 8.00
CA LEU A 464 11.15 -17.66 7.59
C LEU A 464 11.48 -18.12 6.17
N ALA A 465 11.85 -17.20 5.27
CA ALA A 465 12.05 -17.49 3.86
C ALA A 465 13.15 -18.52 3.59
N VAL A 466 14.19 -18.59 4.42
CA VAL A 466 15.28 -19.60 4.31
C VAL A 466 15.04 -20.85 5.16
N ARG A 467 14.03 -20.85 6.02
CA ARG A 467 13.74 -21.97 6.94
C ARG A 467 12.60 -22.85 6.45
N VAL A 468 11.65 -22.29 5.72
CA VAL A 468 10.53 -22.99 5.11
C VAL A 468 10.72 -22.94 3.60
N SER A 469 10.94 -24.08 2.97
CA SER A 469 11.17 -24.17 1.53
C SER A 469 9.85 -24.27 0.77
N LEU A 470 9.85 -23.87 -0.50
CA LEU A 470 8.71 -24.11 -1.41
C LEU A 470 8.36 -25.59 -1.54
N SER A 471 9.31 -26.51 -1.32
CA SER A 471 9.06 -27.95 -1.29
C SER A 471 8.36 -28.44 -0.02
N ASP A 472 8.31 -27.62 1.03
CA ASP A 472 7.61 -27.93 2.28
C ASP A 472 6.14 -27.45 2.26
N CYS A 473 5.73 -26.75 1.19
CA CYS A 473 4.40 -26.16 0.97
C CYS A 473 3.74 -26.77 -0.28
#